data_AF-A0A9X1TC73-F1
#
_entry.id   AF-A0A9X1TC73-F1
#
_cell.length_a   1.000
_cell.length_b   1.000
_cell.length_c   1.000
_cell.angle_alpha   90.00
_cell.angle_beta   90.00
_cell.angle_gamma   90.00
#
_symmetry.space_group_name_H-M   'P 1'
#
loop_
_entity.id
_entity.type
_entity.pdbx_description
1 polymer ?
#
loop_
_entity_poly.entity_id
_entity_poly.type
_entity_poly.pdbx_seq_one_letter_code
_entity_poly.pdbx_strand_id
1 'polypeptide(L)' 'MNWLAFASIIGAALAVAFGAIGPALAEGRAVAAALDAIARQPETASTISRTLFVGLAMIETTAIYCLVVALLLLFANPFV' A
#
# COMPACT_ATOMS: atom_id res chain seq x y z
N MET A 1 -4.07 -11.74 29.97
CA MET A 1 -4.00 -11.42 28.53
C MET A 1 -4.35 -12.69 27.77
N ASN A 2 -5.46 -12.71 27.03
CA ASN A 2 -5.89 -13.91 26.30
C ASN A 2 -4.91 -14.19 25.15
N TRP A 3 -4.48 -15.44 24.95
CA TRP A 3 -3.51 -15.82 23.91
C TRP A 3 -3.95 -15.39 22.50
N LEU A 4 -5.27 -15.36 22.26
CA LEU A 4 -5.90 -14.85 21.04
C LEU A 4 -5.63 -13.36 20.81
N ALA A 5 -5.70 -12.54 21.87
CA ALA A 5 -5.45 -11.10 21.76
C ALA A 5 -3.99 -10.82 21.39
N PHE A 6 -3.06 -11.56 22.00
CA PHE A 6 -1.63 -11.47 21.68
C PHE A 6 -1.35 -11.87 20.22
N ALA A 7 -1.92 -13.00 19.77
CA ALA A 7 -1.79 -13.43 18.37
C ALA A 7 -2.39 -12.41 17.39
N SER A 8 -3.51 -11.77 17.73
CA SER A 8 -4.16 -10.76 16.89
C SER A 8 -3.33 -9.50 16.74
N ILE A 9 -2.67 -9.03 17.82
CA ILE A 9 -1.77 -7.87 17.77
C ILE A 9 -0.56 -8.15 16.86
N ILE A 10 0.07 -9.33 17.01
CA ILE A 10 1.19 -9.72 16.16
C ILE A 10 0.75 -9.88 14.71
N GLY A 11 -0.39 -10.54 14.47
CA GLY A 11 -0.95 -10.72 13.13
C GLY A 11 -1.22 -9.39 12.42
N ALA A 12 -1.80 -8.41 13.13
CA ALA A 12 -2.02 -7.06 12.61
C ALA A 12 -0.71 -6.35 12.25
N ALA A 13 0.32 -6.43 13.12
CA ALA A 13 1.61 -5.80 12.86
C ALA A 13 2.32 -6.42 11.64
N LEU A 14 2.31 -7.75 11.52
CA LEU A 14 2.93 -8.45 10.39
C LEU A 14 2.19 -8.19 9.07
N ALA A 15 0.86 -8.17 9.09
CA ALA A 15 0.05 -7.90 7.91
C ALA A 15 0.42 -6.55 7.27
N VAL A 16 0.50 -5.49 8.07
CA VAL A 16 0.88 -4.16 7.56
C VAL A 16 2.36 -4.10 7.16
N ALA A 17 3.25 -4.66 7.99
CA ALA A 17 4.69 -4.62 7.72
C ALA A 17 5.06 -5.29 6.39
N PHE A 18 4.53 -6.47 6.12
CA PHE A 18 4.79 -7.16 4.85
C PHE A 18 3.93 -6.61 3.70
N GLY A 19 2.70 -6.20 3.98
CA GLY A 19 1.78 -5.62 3.00
C GLY A 19 2.30 -4.32 2.37
N ALA A 20 3.11 -3.54 3.10
CA ALA A 20 3.66 -2.28 2.61
C ALA A 20 4.89 -2.44 1.69
N ILE A 21 5.62 -3.57 1.75
CA ILE A 21 6.90 -3.72 1.04
C ILE A 21 6.70 -3.73 -0.49
N GLY A 22 5.71 -4.49 -0.96
CA GLY A 22 5.42 -4.63 -2.39
C GLY A 22 5.03 -3.29 -3.03
N PRO A 23 4.00 -2.60 -2.51
CA PRO A 23 3.60 -1.27 -2.96
C PRO A 23 4.74 -0.27 -2.92
N ALA A 24 5.47 -0.14 -1.81
CA ALA A 24 6.56 0.83 -1.70
C ALA A 24 7.62 0.65 -2.82
N LEU A 25 7.98 -0.59 -3.15
CA LEU A 25 8.92 -0.88 -4.23
C LEU A 25 8.32 -0.61 -5.62
N ALA A 26 7.06 -0.96 -5.84
CA ALA A 26 6.39 -0.76 -7.12
C ALA A 26 6.12 0.71 -7.42
N GLU A 27 5.63 1.46 -6.42
CA GLU A 27 5.37 2.89 -6.51
C GLU A 27 6.66 3.68 -6.74
N GLY A 28 7.73 3.38 -6.00
CA GLY A 28 9.03 4.03 -6.20
C GLY A 28 9.56 3.87 -7.63
N ARG A 29 9.39 2.68 -8.21
CA ARG A 29 9.75 2.41 -9.62
C ARG A 29 8.85 3.14 -10.61
N ALA A 30 7.54 3.15 -10.37
CA ALA A 30 6.58 3.84 -11.24
C ALA A 30 6.82 5.35 -11.25
N VAL A 31 7.06 5.96 -10.09
CA VAL A 31 7.37 7.39 -9.94
C VAL A 31 8.69 7.73 -10.64
N ALA A 32 9.75 6.94 -10.45
CA ALA A 32 11.03 7.17 -11.13
C ALA A 32 10.86 7.12 -12.67
N ALA A 33 10.16 6.12 -13.19
CA ALA A 33 9.89 6.01 -14.63
C ALA A 33 9.04 7.17 -15.17
N ALA A 34 8.07 7.65 -14.39
CA ALA A 34 7.26 8.81 -14.76
C ALA A 34 8.08 10.09 -14.78
N LEU A 35 8.97 10.31 -13.81
CA LEU A 35 9.88 11.46 -13.79
C LEU A 35 10.83 11.46 -14.99
N ASP A 36 11.39 10.29 -15.35
CA ASP A 36 12.22 10.15 -16.55
C ASP A 36 11.43 10.47 -17.84
N ALA A 37 10.18 10.03 -17.93
CA ALA A 37 9.32 10.32 -19.08
C ALA A 37 8.99 11.83 -19.16
N ILE A 38 8.69 12.47 -18.03
CA ILE A 38 8.44 13.92 -17.94
C ILE A 38 9.69 14.72 -18.31
N ALA A 39 10.87 14.29 -17.85
CA ALA A 39 12.13 14.95 -18.20
C ALA A 39 12.42 14.92 -19.71
N ARG A 40 12.02 13.83 -20.39
CA ARG A 40 12.16 13.70 -21.86
C ARG A 40 11.12 14.51 -22.63
N GLN A 41 9.90 14.60 -22.11
CA GLN A 41 8.79 15.34 -22.74
C GLN A 41 8.02 16.15 -21.69
N PRO A 42 8.49 17.38 -21.37
CA PRO A 42 7.85 18.22 -20.35
C PRO A 42 6.41 18.59 -20.68
N GLU A 43 6.07 18.66 -21.97
CA GLU A 43 4.75 19.07 -22.46
C GLU A 43 3.66 18.05 -22.14
N THR A 44 4.02 16.77 -21.92
CA THR A 44 3.06 15.69 -21.60
C THR A 44 2.95 15.44 -20.09
N ALA A 45 3.54 16.30 -19.25
CA ALA A 45 3.64 16.08 -17.81
C ALA A 45 2.29 15.90 -17.10
N SER A 46 1.26 16.64 -17.51
CA SER A 46 -0.09 16.54 -16.95
C SER A 46 -0.73 15.18 -17.24
N THR A 47 -0.61 14.69 -18.47
CA THR A 47 -1.12 13.39 -18.91
C THR A 47 -0.39 12.23 -18.23
N ILE A 48 0.94 12.32 -18.13
CA ILE A 48 1.76 11.31 -17.44
C ILE A 48 1.37 11.26 -15.95
N SER A 49 1.30 12.41 -15.28
CA SER A 49 0.96 12.47 -13.85
C SER A 49 -0.42 11.90 -13.55
N ARG A 50 -1.41 12.17 -14.42
CA ARG A 50 -2.77 11.61 -14.27
C ARG A 50 -2.76 10.08 -14.38
N THR A 51 -2.05 9.54 -15.38
CA THR A 51 -1.93 8.09 -15.56
C THR A 51 -1.16 7.45 -14.41
N LEU A 52 -0.09 8.11 -13.94
CA LEU A 52 0.69 7.68 -12.79
C LEU A 52 -0.18 7.56 -11.54
N PHE A 53 -0.95 8.59 -11.18
CA PHE A 53 -1.78 8.54 -9.97
C PHE A 53 -2.86 7.46 -10.02
N VAL A 54 -3.45 7.20 -11.19
CA VAL A 54 -4.37 6.06 -11.36
C VAL A 54 -3.64 4.74 -11.13
N GLY A 55 -2.42 4.59 -11.68
CA GLY A 55 -1.59 3.40 -11.47
C GLY A 55 -1.17 3.20 -10.02
N LEU A 56 -0.71 4.26 -9.34
CA LEU A 56 -0.33 4.25 -7.93
C LEU A 56 -1.52 3.87 -7.05
N ALA A 57 -2.69 4.46 -7.29
CA ALA A 57 -3.90 4.10 -6.55
C ALA A 57 -4.25 2.60 -6.68
N MET A 58 -4.04 2.00 -7.85
CA MET A 58 -4.26 0.57 -8.04
C MET A 58 -3.23 -0.29 -7.30
N ILE A 59 -1.95 0.12 -7.29
CA ILE A 59 -0.87 -0.57 -6.55
C ILE A 59 -1.14 -0.53 -5.04
N GLU A 60 -1.53 0.65 -4.53
CA GLU A 60 -1.76 0.89 -3.11
C GLU A 60 -2.92 0.07 -2.53
N THR A 61 -3.87 -0.38 -3.37
CA THR A 61 -4.99 -1.23 -2.90
C THR A 61 -4.53 -2.48 -2.16
N THR A 62 -3.37 -3.03 -2.51
CA THR A 62 -2.82 -4.21 -1.85
C THR A 62 -2.38 -3.93 -0.41
N ALA A 63 -1.73 -2.79 -0.15
CA ALA A 63 -1.42 -2.33 1.21
C ALA A 63 -2.70 -2.01 1.99
N ILE A 64 -3.70 -1.40 1.34
CA ILE A 64 -4.99 -1.10 1.97
C ILE A 64 -5.70 -2.38 2.42
N TYR A 65 -5.67 -3.46 1.64
CA TYR A 65 -6.26 -4.74 2.07
C TYR A 65 -5.59 -5.30 3.33
N CYS A 66 -4.25 -5.23 3.40
CA CYS A 66 -3.51 -5.62 4.61
C CYS A 66 -3.86 -4.74 5.81
N LEU A 67 -3.98 -3.43 5.60
CA LEU A 67 -4.41 -2.48 6.63
C LEU A 67 -5.82 -2.79 7.12
N VAL A 68 -6.77 -3.06 6.22
CA VAL A 68 -8.15 -3.42 6.59
C VAL A 68 -8.17 -4.67 7.45
N VAL A 69 -7.41 -5.72 7.08
CA VAL A 69 -7.30 -6.94 7.90
C VAL A 69 -6.72 -6.62 9.29
N ALA A 70 -5.68 -5.80 9.36
CA ALA A 70 -5.09 -5.39 10.64
C ALA A 70 -6.09 -4.61 11.52
N LEU A 71 -6.86 -3.69 10.93
CA LEU A 71 -7.90 -2.95 11.65
C LEU A 71 -9.02 -3.86 12.14
N LEU A 72 -9.43 -4.85 11.35
CA LEU A 72 -10.42 -5.85 11.77
C LEU A 72 -9.91 -6.66 12.96
N LEU A 73 -8.65 -7.11 12.94
CA LEU A 73 -8.06 -7.86 14.06
C LEU A 73 -7.96 -7.05 15.36
N LEU A 74 -7.82 -5.73 15.28
CA LEU A 74 -7.65 -4.85 16.43
C LEU A 74 -8.97 -4.28 16.97
N PHE A 75 -9.93 -3.97 16.10
CA PHE A 75 -11.13 -3.20 16.47
C PHE A 75 -12.44 -3.93 16.23
N ALA A 76 -12.43 -5.01 15.45
CA ALA A 76 -13.64 -5.77 15.09
C ALA A 76 -13.34 -7.28 15.07
N ASN A 77 -12.58 -7.76 16.05
CA ASN A 77 -12.12 -9.13 16.08
C ASN A 77 -13.28 -10.07 16.42
N PRO A 78 -13.66 -11.02 15.56
CA PRO A 78 -14.81 -11.90 15.81
C PRO A 78 -14.51 -13.01 16.83
N PHE A 79 -13.27 -13.17 17.27
CA PHE A 79 -12.82 -14.27 18.12
C PHE A 79 -12.44 -13.85 19.55
N VAL A 80 -12.40 -12.54 19.83
CA VAL A 80 -11.99 -11.97 21.12
C VAL A 80 -13.16 -11.26 21.78
#